data_AF-A0A7V9EE43-F1
#
_entry.id   AF-A0A7V9EE43-F1
#
_cell.length_a   1.000
_cell.length_b   1.000
_cell.length_c   1.000
_cell.angle_alpha   90.00
_cell.angle_beta   90.00
_cell.angle_gamma   90.00
#
_symmetry.space_group_name_H-M   'P 1'
#
loop_
_entity.id
_entity.type
_entity.pdbx_description
1 polymer ?
#
loop_
_entity_poly.entity_id
_entity_poly.type
_entity_poly.pdbx_seq_one_letter_code
_entity_poly.pdbx_strand_id
1 'polypeptide(L)'
;MRTTTPLGTLGKGLAAGVAGNAAMTGAQMAYLKATGGEDSTVPAQVGKRIIEGVLQRGPVPDSRIPLLNNAVHWLYGTSWGAVYGLVAGSLGPRAPRAGLAFGLAVWGASLVQLPAMKLAPPVWEYPPSSLAPDVGFHLVYGVAVAGAFRALD
;
A
#
# COMPACT_ATOMS: atom_id res chain seq x y z
N MET A 1 5.88 -3.98 30.01
CA MET A 1 5.36 -4.16 28.63
C MET A 1 3.85 -4.21 28.74
N ARG A 2 3.12 -3.22 28.17
CA ARG A 2 1.65 -3.29 28.16
C ARG A 2 1.24 -4.47 27.30
N THR A 3 0.48 -5.41 27.86
CA THR A 3 -0.10 -6.53 27.12
C THR A 3 -1.13 -5.97 26.14
N THR A 4 -0.76 -5.83 24.87
CA THR A 4 -1.68 -5.45 23.80
C THR A 4 -2.53 -6.66 23.42
N THR A 5 -3.85 -6.49 23.41
CA THR A 5 -4.76 -7.52 22.91
C THR A 5 -4.65 -7.62 21.38
N PRO A 6 -5.07 -8.73 20.75
CA PRO A 6 -5.11 -8.84 19.30
C PRO A 6 -5.86 -7.68 18.63
N LEU A 7 -7.01 -7.28 19.20
CA LEU A 7 -7.77 -6.11 18.73
C LEU A 7 -6.99 -4.80 18.88
N GLY A 8 -6.25 -4.64 19.99
CA GLY A 8 -5.36 -3.49 20.18
C GLY A 8 -4.25 -3.43 19.12
N THR A 9 -3.63 -4.57 18.79
CA THR A 9 -2.59 -4.64 17.75
C THR A 9 -3.15 -4.36 16.35
N LEU A 10 -4.38 -4.82 16.06
CA LEU A 10 -5.07 -4.53 14.81
C LEU A 10 -5.36 -3.03 14.67
N GLY A 11 -5.91 -2.40 15.71
CA GLY A 11 -6.21 -0.96 15.70
C GLY A 11 -4.97 -0.09 15.51
N LYS A 12 -3.88 -0.40 16.23
CA LYS A 12 -2.58 0.26 16.04
C LYS A 12 -2.02 0.02 14.64
N GLY A 13 -2.15 -1.20 14.12
CA GLY A 13 -1.74 -1.57 12.77
C GLY A 13 -2.46 -0.74 11.71
N LEU A 14 -3.78 -0.61 11.80
CA LEU A 14 -4.57 0.22 10.89
C LEU A 14 -4.14 1.69 10.94
N ALA A 15 -3.98 2.27 12.13
CA ALA A 15 -3.51 3.65 12.29
C ALA A 15 -2.10 3.84 11.68
N ALA A 16 -1.21 2.88 11.90
CA ALA A 16 0.11 2.87 11.29
C ALA A 16 0.05 2.75 9.75
N GLY A 17 -0.87 1.92 9.22
CA GLY A 17 -1.14 1.79 7.79
C GLY A 17 -1.60 3.09 7.14
N VAL A 18 -2.48 3.84 7.80
CA VAL A 18 -2.89 5.19 7.37
C VAL A 18 -1.67 6.12 7.30
N ALA A 19 -0.84 6.14 8.35
CA ALA A 19 0.37 6.97 8.38
C ALA A 19 1.36 6.60 7.26
N GLY A 20 1.58 5.30 7.04
CA GLY A 20 2.42 4.80 5.95
C GLY A 20 1.90 5.19 4.58
N ASN A 21 0.59 5.03 4.35
CA ASN A 21 -0.04 5.37 3.08
C ASN A 21 0.03 6.89 2.81
N ALA A 22 -0.16 7.71 3.84
CA ALA A 22 -0.01 9.16 3.74
C ALA A 22 1.43 9.55 3.39
N ALA A 23 2.43 8.95 4.04
CA ALA A 23 3.85 9.22 3.77
C ALA A 23 4.24 8.84 2.34
N MET A 24 3.82 7.66 1.88
CA MET A 24 4.05 7.21 0.50
C MET A 24 3.38 8.13 -0.52
N THR A 25 2.12 8.50 -0.28
CA THR A 25 1.37 9.41 -1.16
C THR A 25 2.08 10.76 -1.26
N GLY A 26 2.54 11.32 -0.14
CA GLY A 26 3.32 12.57 -0.14
C GLY A 26 4.62 12.45 -0.93
N ALA A 27 5.35 11.33 -0.79
CA ALA A 27 6.57 11.07 -1.55
C ALA A 27 6.30 10.95 -3.06
N GLN A 28 5.23 10.25 -3.44
CA GLN A 28 4.80 10.13 -4.83
C GLN A 28 4.42 11.49 -5.42
N MET A 29 3.60 12.28 -4.71
CA MET A 29 3.22 13.62 -5.16
C MET A 29 4.43 14.53 -5.36
N ALA A 30 5.40 14.49 -4.44
CA ALA A 30 6.63 15.26 -4.56
C ALA A 30 7.46 14.83 -5.78
N TYR A 31 7.58 13.53 -6.02
CA TYR A 31 8.28 12.98 -7.18
C TYR A 31 7.59 13.32 -8.50
N LEU A 32 6.28 13.14 -8.60
CA LEU A 32 5.51 13.46 -9.81
C LEU A 32 5.58 14.95 -10.14
N LYS A 33 5.46 15.82 -9.12
CA LYS A 33 5.66 17.25 -9.30
C LYS A 33 7.06 17.61 -9.81
N ALA A 34 8.10 16.92 -9.33
CA ALA A 34 9.48 17.17 -9.73
C ALA A 34 9.81 16.64 -11.14
N THR A 35 9.10 15.60 -11.60
CA THR A 35 9.36 14.92 -12.88
C THR A 35 8.36 15.25 -13.98
N GLY A 36 7.27 15.95 -13.64
CA GLY A 36 6.16 16.20 -14.57
C GLY A 36 5.33 14.95 -14.89
N GLY A 37 5.39 13.93 -14.03
CA GLY A 37 4.61 12.70 -14.19
C GLY A 37 3.14 12.86 -13.83
N GLU A 38 2.32 11.91 -14.28
CA GLU A 38 0.88 11.86 -14.01
C GLU A 38 0.53 10.86 -12.91
N ASP A 39 -0.60 11.10 -12.23
CA ASP A 39 -1.12 10.18 -11.22
C ASP A 39 -1.58 8.85 -11.84
N SER A 40 -1.40 7.77 -11.08
CA SER A 40 -1.84 6.44 -11.51
C SER A 40 -3.35 6.25 -11.35
N THR A 41 -3.97 5.66 -12.36
CA THR A 41 -5.38 5.22 -12.33
C THR A 41 -5.53 3.74 -11.98
N VAL A 42 -4.42 3.02 -11.72
CA VAL A 42 -4.41 1.58 -11.46
C VAL A 42 -5.33 1.21 -10.28
N PRO A 43 -5.38 1.92 -9.14
CA PRO A 43 -6.31 1.62 -8.07
C PRO A 43 -7.78 1.60 -8.52
N ALA A 44 -8.21 2.57 -9.33
CA ALA A 44 -9.56 2.57 -9.88
C ALA A 44 -9.81 1.36 -10.78
N GLN A 45 -8.84 0.99 -11.61
CA GLN A 45 -8.96 -0.18 -12.50
C GLN A 45 -9.03 -1.51 -11.72
N VAL A 46 -8.36 -1.61 -10.57
CA VAL A 46 -8.55 -2.73 -9.62
C VAL A 46 -9.98 -2.72 -9.09
N GLY A 47 -10.45 -1.55 -8.61
CA GLY A 47 -11.83 -1.38 -8.13
C GLY A 47 -12.88 -1.79 -9.16
N LYS A 48 -12.70 -1.39 -10.42
CA LYS A 48 -13.58 -1.79 -11.54
C LYS A 48 -13.60 -3.30 -11.74
N ARG A 49 -12.43 -3.95 -11.77
CA ARG A 49 -12.36 -5.43 -11.89
C ARG A 49 -13.12 -6.14 -10.79
N ILE A 50 -13.06 -5.63 -9.57
CA ILE A 50 -13.80 -6.20 -8.45
C ILE A 50 -15.31 -5.94 -8.61
N ILE A 51 -15.72 -4.70 -8.85
CA ILE A 51 -17.14 -4.32 -8.92
C ILE A 51 -17.85 -4.98 -10.12
N GLU A 52 -17.25 -4.90 -11.30
CA GLU A 52 -17.84 -5.35 -12.56
C GLU A 52 -17.58 -6.85 -12.77
N GLY A 53 -16.37 -7.32 -12.45
CA GLY A 53 -15.95 -8.70 -12.73
C GLY A 53 -16.20 -9.70 -11.59
N VAL A 54 -16.06 -9.31 -10.33
CA VAL A 54 -16.27 -10.24 -9.19
C VAL A 54 -17.68 -10.10 -8.63
N LEU A 55 -18.10 -8.86 -8.34
CA LEU A 55 -19.41 -8.57 -7.77
C LEU A 55 -20.53 -8.50 -8.81
N GLN A 56 -20.19 -8.61 -10.10
CA GLN A 56 -21.12 -8.64 -11.23
C GLN A 56 -22.11 -7.47 -11.19
N ARG A 57 -21.63 -6.28 -10.79
CA ARG A 57 -22.40 -5.04 -10.83
C ARG A 57 -22.21 -4.35 -12.18
N GLY A 58 -23.15 -3.47 -12.51
CA GLY A 58 -23.07 -2.65 -13.73
C GLY A 58 -21.80 -1.78 -13.78
N PRO A 59 -21.49 -1.20 -14.95
CA PRO A 59 -20.27 -0.43 -15.16
C PRO A 59 -20.16 0.74 -14.19
N VAL A 60 -18.95 0.96 -13.66
CA VAL A 60 -18.67 2.13 -12.81
C VAL A 60 -18.69 3.39 -13.67
N PRO A 61 -19.52 4.41 -13.35
CA PRO A 61 -19.55 5.66 -14.11
C PRO A 61 -18.22 6.41 -14.04
N ASP A 62 -17.83 7.08 -15.13
CA ASP A 62 -16.57 7.85 -15.20
C ASP A 62 -16.48 8.93 -14.11
N SER A 63 -17.60 9.54 -13.74
CA SER A 63 -17.69 10.52 -12.65
C SER A 63 -17.29 9.97 -11.27
N ARG A 64 -17.27 8.64 -11.10
CA ARG A 64 -16.85 7.96 -9.86
C ARG A 64 -15.39 7.52 -9.88
N ILE A 65 -14.70 7.59 -11.01
CA ILE A 65 -13.32 7.07 -11.14
C ILE A 65 -12.34 7.74 -10.18
N PRO A 66 -12.32 9.09 -10.01
CA PRO A 66 -11.41 9.73 -9.06
C PRO A 66 -11.67 9.30 -7.61
N LEU A 67 -12.94 9.16 -7.23
CA LEU A 67 -13.34 8.68 -5.91
C LEU A 67 -12.91 7.22 -5.72
N LEU A 68 -13.18 6.36 -6.70
CA LEU A 68 -12.81 4.95 -6.65
C LEU A 68 -11.29 4.77 -6.57
N ASN A 69 -10.52 5.57 -7.32
CA ASN A 69 -9.06 5.55 -7.29
C ASN A 69 -8.54 5.80 -5.87
N ASN A 70 -9.01 6.89 -5.25
CA ASN A 70 -8.62 7.25 -3.90
C ASN A 70 -9.10 6.20 -2.88
N ALA A 71 -10.36 5.74 -2.99
CA ALA A 71 -10.91 4.76 -2.08
C ALA A 71 -10.11 3.45 -2.09
N VAL A 72 -9.80 2.91 -3.28
CA VAL A 72 -9.01 1.67 -3.40
C VAL A 72 -7.57 1.89 -2.91
N HIS A 73 -6.94 3.01 -3.29
CA HIS A 73 -5.58 3.34 -2.85
C HIS A 73 -5.47 3.36 -1.32
N TRP A 74 -6.35 4.14 -0.67
CA TRP A 74 -6.37 4.27 0.78
C TRP A 74 -6.78 2.98 1.49
N LEU A 75 -7.79 2.26 0.99
CA LEU A 75 -8.22 0.99 1.56
C LEU A 75 -7.11 -0.05 1.51
N TYR A 76 -6.48 -0.19 0.34
CA TYR A 76 -5.40 -1.15 0.12
C TYR A 76 -4.20 -0.84 1.01
N GLY A 77 -3.68 0.40 0.96
CA GLY A 77 -2.55 0.82 1.78
C GLY A 77 -2.82 0.74 3.28
N THR A 78 -4.03 1.07 3.74
CA THR A 78 -4.40 0.95 5.16
C THR A 78 -4.49 -0.51 5.61
N SER A 79 -5.05 -1.39 4.78
CA SER A 79 -5.26 -2.80 5.12
C SER A 79 -3.96 -3.54 5.43
N TRP A 80 -2.87 -3.20 4.73
CA TRP A 80 -1.53 -3.73 4.99
C TRP A 80 -1.01 -3.37 6.39
N GLY A 81 -1.40 -2.22 6.94
CA GLY A 81 -1.08 -1.85 8.31
C GLY A 81 -1.66 -2.82 9.35
N ALA A 82 -2.90 -3.30 9.14
CA ALA A 82 -3.47 -4.36 9.99
C ALA A 82 -2.64 -5.65 9.94
N VAL A 83 -2.19 -6.06 8.75
CA VAL A 83 -1.29 -7.22 8.58
C VAL A 83 0.01 -6.99 9.35
N TYR A 84 0.63 -5.82 9.21
CA TYR A 84 1.83 -5.46 9.96
C TYR A 84 1.60 -5.55 11.47
N GLY A 85 0.52 -4.95 11.98
CA GLY A 85 0.23 -4.91 13.42
C GLY A 85 0.03 -6.30 14.04
N LEU A 86 -0.66 -7.20 13.34
CA LEU A 86 -0.82 -8.59 13.77
C LEU A 86 0.52 -9.35 13.82
N VAL A 87 1.36 -9.18 12.79
CA VAL A 87 2.68 -9.84 12.73
C VAL A 87 3.64 -9.26 13.76
N ALA A 88 3.73 -7.93 13.86
CA ALA A 88 4.61 -7.25 14.80
C ALA A 88 4.19 -7.52 16.26
N GLY A 89 2.89 -7.46 16.56
CA GLY A 89 2.34 -7.76 17.88
C GLY A 89 2.60 -9.20 18.33
N SER A 90 2.60 -10.15 17.39
CA SER A 90 2.87 -11.58 17.69
C SER A 90 4.35 -11.88 17.93
N LEU A 91 5.24 -11.02 17.46
CA LEU A 91 6.66 -11.34 17.37
C LEU A 91 7.59 -10.37 18.14
N GLY A 92 7.02 -9.37 18.82
CA GLY A 92 7.73 -8.39 19.64
C GLY A 92 8.34 -7.23 18.84
N PRO A 93 8.80 -6.16 19.53
CA PRO A 93 9.29 -4.94 18.89
C PRO A 93 10.56 -5.22 18.08
N ARG A 94 10.46 -5.12 16.75
CA ARG A 94 11.58 -5.34 15.83
C ARG A 94 12.18 -4.06 15.26
N ALA A 95 13.45 -4.15 14.90
CA ALA A 95 14.30 -3.07 14.38
C ALA A 95 13.72 -2.41 13.10
N PRO A 96 14.20 -1.21 12.71
CA PRO A 96 13.82 -0.53 11.45
C PRO A 96 13.90 -1.41 10.19
N ARG A 97 14.77 -2.44 10.20
CA ARG A 97 14.87 -3.46 9.15
C ARG A 97 13.53 -4.19 8.88
N ALA A 98 12.67 -4.31 9.88
CA ALA A 98 11.34 -4.90 9.72
C ALA A 98 10.44 -4.03 8.83
N GLY A 99 10.55 -2.70 8.90
CA GLY A 99 9.81 -1.79 8.03
C GLY A 99 10.26 -1.87 6.58
N LEU A 100 11.58 -1.95 6.33
CA LEU A 100 12.10 -2.14 4.97
C LEU A 100 11.65 -3.48 4.37
N ALA A 101 11.80 -4.58 5.11
CA ALA A 101 11.35 -5.90 4.68
C ALA A 101 9.82 -5.91 4.42
N PHE A 102 9.05 -5.24 5.27
CA PHE A 102 7.62 -5.11 5.08
C PHE A 102 7.26 -4.31 3.83
N GLY A 103 7.92 -3.16 3.59
CA GLY A 103 7.74 -2.39 2.37
C GLY A 103 8.02 -3.20 1.10
N LEU A 104 9.13 -3.96 1.10
CA LEU A 104 9.46 -4.87 0.00
C LEU A 104 8.45 -6.01 -0.16
N ALA A 105 7.84 -6.49 0.93
CA ALA A 105 6.78 -7.50 0.85
C ALA A 105 5.50 -6.93 0.22
N VAL A 106 5.12 -5.69 0.57
CA VAL A 106 3.97 -5.01 -0.06
C VAL A 106 4.23 -4.74 -1.53
N TRP A 107 5.45 -4.30 -1.88
CA TRP A 107 5.87 -4.17 -3.28
C TRP A 107 5.82 -5.52 -4.01
N GLY A 108 6.39 -6.58 -3.44
CA GLY A 108 6.37 -7.93 -4.00
C GLY A 108 4.94 -8.45 -4.25
N ALA A 109 3.99 -8.09 -3.38
CA ALA A 109 2.58 -8.41 -3.61
C ALA A 109 2.02 -7.74 -4.88
N SER A 110 2.42 -6.50 -5.18
CA SER A 110 1.98 -5.80 -6.40
C SER A 110 2.51 -6.47 -7.67
N LEU A 111 3.72 -7.04 -7.62
CA LEU A 111 4.34 -7.78 -8.73
C LEU A 111 3.57 -9.06 -9.12
N VAL A 112 2.71 -9.55 -8.23
CA VAL A 112 1.86 -10.71 -8.49
C VAL A 112 0.44 -10.27 -8.83
N GLN A 113 -0.12 -9.37 -8.02
CA GLN A 113 -1.52 -8.95 -8.14
C GLN A 113 -1.80 -8.19 -9.44
N LEU A 114 -0.93 -7.24 -9.82
CA LEU A 114 -1.17 -6.42 -11.01
C LEU A 114 -1.05 -7.24 -12.31
N PRO A 115 -0.04 -8.10 -12.50
CA PRO A 115 0.00 -8.98 -13.67
C PRO A 115 -1.14 -10.00 -13.71
N ALA A 116 -1.52 -10.59 -12.57
CA ALA A 116 -2.66 -11.50 -12.50
C ALA A 116 -3.96 -10.83 -12.96
N MET A 117 -4.11 -9.53 -12.69
CA MET A 117 -5.23 -8.74 -13.18
C MET A 117 -5.05 -8.21 -14.61
N LYS A 118 -3.90 -8.40 -15.27
CA LYS A 118 -3.55 -7.76 -16.54
C LYS A 118 -3.57 -6.23 -16.45
N LEU A 119 -3.06 -5.69 -15.35
CA LEU A 119 -2.94 -4.26 -15.06
C LEU A 119 -1.53 -3.71 -15.28
N ALA A 120 -0.55 -4.60 -15.25
CA ALA A 120 0.84 -4.32 -15.53
C ALA A 120 1.44 -5.59 -16.16
N PRO A 121 2.43 -5.47 -17.07
CA PRO A 121 3.27 -6.60 -17.42
C PRO A 121 4.03 -7.12 -16.19
N PRO A 122 4.55 -8.36 -16.24
CA PRO A 122 5.45 -8.89 -15.22
C PRO A 122 6.70 -8.02 -15.02
N VAL A 123 7.26 -8.05 -13.81
CA VAL A 123 8.37 -7.16 -13.41
C VAL A 123 9.62 -7.25 -14.30
N TRP A 124 9.90 -8.42 -14.88
CA TRP A 124 11.07 -8.66 -15.73
C TRP A 124 10.99 -8.01 -17.11
N GLU A 125 9.83 -7.46 -17.49
CA GLU A 125 9.67 -6.69 -18.73
C GLU A 125 10.00 -5.20 -18.54
N TYR A 126 10.21 -4.74 -17.31
CA TYR A 126 10.56 -3.35 -17.02
C TYR A 126 12.08 -3.13 -16.96
N PRO A 127 12.59 -2.00 -17.46
CA PRO A 127 13.94 -1.55 -17.15
C PRO A 127 14.13 -1.38 -15.63
N PRO A 128 15.26 -1.83 -15.04
CA PRO A 128 15.48 -1.66 -13.60
C PRO A 128 15.38 -0.21 -13.11
N SER A 129 15.75 0.75 -13.95
CA SER A 129 15.66 2.19 -13.64
C SER A 129 14.23 2.69 -13.48
N SER A 130 13.24 2.10 -14.17
CA SER A 130 11.84 2.50 -14.02
C SER A 130 11.20 1.92 -12.74
N LEU A 131 11.80 0.88 -12.15
CA LEU A 131 11.32 0.27 -10.91
C LEU A 131 11.83 1.00 -9.66
N ALA A 132 12.95 1.71 -9.75
CA ALA A 132 13.60 2.31 -8.60
C ALA A 132 12.71 3.30 -7.81
N PRO A 133 11.95 4.21 -8.45
CA PRO A 133 11.02 5.08 -7.73
C PRO A 133 9.93 4.28 -7.00
N ASP A 134 9.37 3.27 -7.67
CA ASP A 134 8.28 2.44 -7.12
C ASP A 134 8.73 1.67 -5.88
N VAL A 135 9.90 1.02 -5.94
CA VAL A 135 10.53 0.37 -4.77
C VAL A 135 10.75 1.40 -3.66
N GLY A 136 11.28 2.59 -4.01
CA GLY A 136 11.52 3.67 -3.05
C GLY A 136 10.25 4.09 -2.29
N PHE A 137 9.13 4.25 -2.99
CA PHE A 137 7.84 4.59 -2.37
C PHE A 137 7.36 3.52 -1.40
N HIS A 138 7.52 2.24 -1.74
CA HIS A 138 7.17 1.13 -0.86
C HIS A 138 8.08 1.02 0.36
N LEU A 139 9.36 1.38 0.24
CA LEU A 139 10.27 1.48 1.39
C LEU A 139 9.86 2.62 2.33
N VAL A 140 9.48 3.79 1.79
CA VAL A 140 8.91 4.91 2.58
C VAL A 140 7.67 4.44 3.33
N TYR A 141 6.74 3.77 2.63
CA TYR A 141 5.55 3.18 3.24
C TYR A 141 5.93 2.26 4.42
N GLY A 142 6.78 1.26 4.18
CA GLY A 142 7.11 0.26 5.19
C GLY A 142 7.82 0.83 6.42
N VAL A 143 8.76 1.77 6.22
CA VAL A 143 9.43 2.48 7.33
C VAL A 143 8.44 3.33 8.13
N ALA A 144 7.55 4.05 7.44
CA ALA A 144 6.54 4.88 8.09
C ALA A 144 5.53 4.05 8.90
N VAL A 145 5.04 2.92 8.36
CA VAL A 145 4.19 1.97 9.11
C VAL A 145 4.91 1.46 10.35
N ALA A 146 6.15 0.96 10.20
CA ALA A 146 6.90 0.42 11.32
C ALA A 146 7.18 1.47 12.41
N GLY A 147 7.53 2.69 12.00
CA GLY A 147 7.75 3.81 12.92
C GLY A 147 6.48 4.22 13.66
N ALA A 148 5.38 4.39 12.93
CA ALA A 148 4.09 4.77 13.51
C ALA A 148 3.56 3.68 14.47
N PHE A 149 3.65 2.41 14.10
CA PHE A 149 3.23 1.31 14.98
C PHE A 149 4.02 1.30 16.29
N ARG A 150 5.35 1.46 16.21
CA ARG A 150 6.22 1.56 17.39
C ARG A 150 5.93 2.77 18.27
N ALA A 151 5.49 3.88 17.69
CA ALA A 151 5.11 5.08 18.44
C ALA A 151 3.76 4.93 19.15
N LEU A 152 2.92 4.00 18.69
CA LEU A 152 1.62 3.67 19.30
C LEU A 152 1.71 2.54 20.34
N ASP A 153 2.87 1.88 20.46
CA ASP A 153 3.16 0.79 21.39
C ASP A 153 3.64 1.23 22.77
#